data_AF-A0A8T3TQ26-F1
#
_entry.id   AF-A0A8T3TQ26-F1
#
_cell.length_a   1.000
_cell.length_b   1.000
_cell.length_c   1.000
_cell.angle_alpha   90.00
_cell.angle_beta   90.00
_cell.angle_gamma   90.00
#
_symmetry.space_group_name_H-M   'P 1'
#
loop_
_entity.id
_entity.type
_entity.pdbx_description
1 polymer ?
#
loop_
_entity_poly.entity_id
_entity_poly.type
_entity_poly.pdbx_seq_one_letter_code
_entity_poly.pdbx_strand_id
1 'polypeptide(L)'
;TNASDMPLDHVSVVYGNGVQVLSAMAPGETRPVDFDVNFANAFSQQLSERLFGQSRPQDAEAARTLYTRRAVIQQLSGGWEAGSKLSGTVSGEGPVILAWRSGGTLDIDVGTRVDKVGDTLYVLPARATVAGAVVFAGDLLRHSVVETSALESFEEPGGFYLGRGTMTVDYRPVGFEGEFEVTGLALSLAQDRARPLVGEGEPLAPLPEAAQPDQEDPLAEPDPTEPGSGQPPEDPLDPEGAFEEAELPRLQLFDRVAGRWLEFEPLTRFKAYRIAGPERYVDASGGFRVRFVNRFGEQSSVYFSLQTRLEGTVR
;
A
#
# COMPACT_ATOMS: atom_id res chain seq x y z
N THR A 1 -16.75 5.42 -21.14
CA THR A 1 -17.43 6.21 -22.18
C THR A 1 -17.37 7.67 -21.81
N ASN A 2 -17.07 8.56 -22.76
CA ASN A 2 -17.23 9.99 -22.57
C ASN A 2 -18.70 10.35 -22.80
N ALA A 3 -19.49 10.44 -21.72
CA ALA A 3 -20.91 10.78 -21.81
C ALA A 3 -21.17 12.30 -21.82
N SER A 4 -20.13 13.13 -21.82
CA SER A 4 -20.27 14.58 -21.91
C SER A 4 -20.51 15.03 -23.36
N ASP A 5 -20.92 16.28 -23.51
CA ASP A 5 -21.08 16.99 -24.79
C ASP A 5 -19.77 17.63 -25.29
N MET A 6 -18.66 17.40 -24.58
CA MET A 6 -17.37 18.05 -24.83
C MET A 6 -16.23 17.04 -24.97
N PRO A 7 -15.17 17.37 -25.73
CA PRO A 7 -13.98 16.53 -25.80
C PRO A 7 -13.25 16.53 -24.46
N LEU A 8 -12.69 15.38 -24.11
CA LEU A 8 -11.80 15.23 -22.97
C LEU A 8 -10.39 14.95 -23.45
N ASP A 9 -9.42 15.67 -22.88
CA ASP A 9 -8.00 15.53 -23.16
C ASP A 9 -7.35 14.60 -22.13
N HIS A 10 -6.32 13.86 -22.55
CA HIS A 10 -5.46 13.07 -21.63
C HIS A 10 -6.26 12.21 -20.63
N VAL A 11 -7.30 11.52 -21.11
CA VAL A 11 -8.09 10.61 -20.29
C VAL A 11 -7.20 9.46 -19.85
N SER A 12 -7.22 9.16 -18.56
CA SER A 12 -6.39 8.11 -17.96
C SER A 12 -7.17 7.37 -16.89
N VAL A 13 -6.91 6.08 -16.74
CA VAL A 13 -7.45 5.24 -15.66
C VAL A 13 -6.31 4.94 -14.69
N VAL A 14 -6.58 5.04 -13.39
CA VAL A 14 -5.64 4.73 -12.31
C VAL A 14 -6.31 3.75 -11.34
N TYR A 15 -5.65 2.64 -11.03
CA TYR A 15 -6.15 1.64 -10.09
C TYR A 15 -4.99 0.84 -9.49
N GLY A 16 -4.85 0.90 -8.16
CA GLY A 16 -3.66 0.39 -7.47
C GLY A 16 -2.39 1.01 -8.05
N ASN A 17 -1.47 0.15 -8.49
CA ASN A 17 -0.28 0.58 -9.22
C ASN A 17 -0.46 0.68 -10.73
N GLY A 18 -1.59 0.30 -11.32
CA GLY A 18 -1.80 0.42 -12.76
C GLY A 18 -2.11 1.87 -13.17
N VAL A 19 -1.62 2.27 -14.34
CA VAL A 19 -1.98 3.53 -15.00
C VAL A 19 -2.11 3.24 -16.49
N GLN A 20 -3.27 3.55 -17.06
CA GLN A 20 -3.52 3.40 -18.50
C GLN A 20 -3.96 4.74 -19.08
N VAL A 21 -3.14 5.29 -19.97
CA VAL A 21 -3.41 6.55 -20.66
C VAL A 21 -4.15 6.27 -21.96
N LEU A 22 -5.34 6.86 -22.12
CA LEU A 22 -6.25 6.70 -23.26
C LEU A 22 -6.22 7.89 -24.21
N SER A 23 -5.34 8.88 -24.03
CA SER A 23 -5.30 10.10 -24.84
C SER A 23 -6.66 10.84 -24.89
N ALA A 24 -6.96 11.56 -25.98
CA ALA A 24 -8.20 12.32 -26.10
C ALA A 24 -9.40 11.41 -26.41
N MET A 25 -10.57 11.79 -25.89
CA MET A 25 -11.86 11.13 -26.15
C MET A 25 -12.89 12.13 -26.62
N ALA A 26 -13.49 11.88 -27.79
CA ALA A 26 -14.58 12.68 -28.33
C ALA A 26 -15.88 12.52 -27.51
N PRO A 27 -16.84 13.47 -27.59
CA PRO A 27 -18.19 13.29 -27.04
C PRO A 27 -18.82 11.99 -27.54
N GLY A 28 -19.40 11.21 -26.61
CA GLY A 28 -20.02 9.91 -26.90
C GLY A 28 -19.06 8.75 -27.14
N GLU A 29 -17.75 8.98 -27.22
CA GLU A 29 -16.78 7.93 -27.54
C GLU A 29 -16.71 6.87 -26.42
N THR A 30 -16.72 5.60 -26.82
CA THR A 30 -16.47 4.46 -25.93
C THR A 30 -15.21 3.74 -26.38
N ARG A 31 -14.30 3.51 -25.44
CA ARG A 31 -13.03 2.82 -25.70
C ARG A 31 -12.84 1.68 -24.69
N PRO A 32 -12.58 0.45 -25.15
CA PRO A 32 -12.16 -0.62 -24.26
C PRO A 32 -10.75 -0.33 -23.75
N VAL A 33 -10.49 -0.73 -22.51
CA VAL A 33 -9.23 -0.50 -21.80
C VAL A 33 -8.73 -1.84 -21.31
N ASP A 34 -7.54 -2.23 -21.79
CA ASP A 34 -6.77 -3.29 -21.15
C ASP A 34 -5.91 -2.66 -20.06
N PHE A 35 -5.91 -3.25 -18.87
CA PHE A 35 -5.37 -2.62 -17.68
C PHE A 35 -4.54 -3.61 -16.85
N ASP A 36 -3.24 -3.38 -16.80
CA ASP A 36 -2.33 -4.16 -15.97
C ASP A 36 -2.20 -3.54 -14.56
N VAL A 37 -2.88 -4.16 -13.59
CA VAL A 37 -2.79 -3.80 -12.15
C VAL A 37 -1.47 -4.24 -11.51
N ASN A 38 -0.76 -5.20 -12.13
CA ASN A 38 0.46 -5.80 -11.59
C ASN A 38 1.73 -5.10 -12.06
N PHE A 39 1.60 -3.95 -12.74
CA PHE A 39 2.74 -3.19 -13.21
C PHE A 39 3.65 -2.81 -12.04
N ALA A 40 4.79 -3.49 -11.94
CA ALA A 40 5.81 -3.17 -10.97
C ALA A 40 6.41 -1.80 -11.33
N ASN A 41 6.10 -0.78 -10.54
CA ASN A 41 6.74 0.52 -10.64
C ASN A 41 8.18 0.42 -10.11
N ALA A 42 9.03 -0.33 -10.81
CA ALA A 42 10.36 -0.73 -10.38
C ALA A 42 11.30 0.46 -10.08
N PHE A 43 10.99 1.62 -10.65
CA PHE A 43 11.76 2.86 -10.46
C PHE A 43 11.07 3.87 -9.55
N SER A 44 9.96 3.49 -8.90
CA SER A 44 9.17 4.40 -8.05
C SER A 44 8.79 5.69 -8.77
N GLN A 45 8.49 5.61 -10.08
CA GLN A 45 8.07 6.76 -10.87
C GLN A 45 6.83 7.39 -10.25
N GLN A 46 6.83 8.72 -10.15
CA GLN A 46 5.68 9.45 -9.65
C GLN A 46 4.49 9.27 -10.59
N LEU A 47 3.27 9.33 -10.06
CA LEU A 47 2.06 9.22 -10.90
C LEU A 47 2.07 10.24 -12.05
N SER A 48 2.55 11.47 -11.79
CA SER A 48 2.66 12.51 -12.81
C SER A 48 3.61 12.11 -13.96
N GLU A 49 4.71 11.41 -13.68
CA GLU A 49 5.62 10.90 -14.71
C GLU A 49 5.00 9.75 -15.49
N ARG A 50 4.20 8.93 -14.83
CA ARG A 50 3.52 7.80 -15.47
C ARG A 50 2.38 8.25 -16.38
N LEU A 51 1.69 9.34 -16.00
CA LEU A 51 0.61 9.93 -16.80
C LEU A 51 1.11 10.74 -17.99
N PHE A 52 2.22 11.48 -17.83
CA PHE A 52 2.66 12.47 -18.80
C PHE A 52 4.04 12.21 -19.42
N GLY A 53 4.76 11.19 -18.95
CA GLY A 53 6.14 10.92 -19.32
C GLY A 53 7.15 11.92 -18.75
N GLN A 54 8.42 11.74 -19.12
CA GLN A 54 9.47 12.72 -18.82
C GLN A 54 9.37 13.91 -19.78
N SER A 55 9.22 15.11 -19.24
CA SER A 55 9.16 16.34 -20.04
C SER A 55 10.54 16.64 -20.64
N ARG A 56 10.64 16.74 -21.97
CA ARG A 56 11.79 17.34 -22.65
C ARG A 56 11.45 18.80 -22.99
N PRO A 57 12.27 19.78 -22.59
CA PRO A 57 12.00 21.19 -22.87
C PRO A 57 12.31 21.49 -24.33
N GLN A 58 11.37 21.24 -25.24
CA GLN A 58 11.52 21.59 -26.67
C GLN A 58 10.39 22.47 -27.21
N ASP A 59 9.28 22.66 -26.49
CA ASP A 59 8.20 23.59 -26.86
C ASP A 59 7.67 24.33 -25.61
N ALA A 60 7.70 25.66 -25.63
CA ALA A 60 7.47 26.50 -24.45
C ALA A 60 6.00 26.53 -23.99
N GLU A 61 5.02 26.38 -24.90
CA GLU A 61 3.60 26.41 -24.53
C GLU A 61 3.11 25.03 -24.12
N ALA A 62 3.36 24.01 -24.96
CA ALA A 62 3.03 22.63 -24.64
C ALA A 62 3.73 22.16 -23.35
N ALA A 63 4.98 22.60 -23.10
CA ALA A 63 5.67 22.27 -21.85
C ALA A 63 5.07 22.99 -20.63
N ARG A 64 4.50 24.20 -20.77
CA ARG A 64 3.82 24.88 -19.66
C ARG A 64 2.55 24.14 -19.25
N THR A 65 1.72 23.75 -20.21
CA THR A 65 0.50 22.96 -19.94
C THR A 65 0.86 21.64 -19.26
N LEU A 66 1.83 20.90 -19.81
CA LEU A 66 2.28 19.63 -19.24
C LEU A 66 2.86 19.81 -17.82
N TYR A 67 3.64 20.87 -17.60
CA TYR A 67 4.21 21.19 -16.29
C TYR A 67 3.11 21.49 -15.26
N THR A 68 2.11 22.30 -15.62
CA THR A 68 0.97 22.61 -14.76
C THR A 68 0.17 21.35 -14.42
N ARG A 69 -0.15 20.51 -15.42
CA ARG A 69 -0.87 19.25 -15.18
C ARG A 69 -0.09 18.31 -14.26
N ARG A 70 1.23 18.22 -14.43
CA ARG A 70 2.11 17.44 -13.53
C ARG A 70 2.09 17.98 -12.10
N ALA A 71 2.19 19.29 -11.93
CA ALA A 71 2.19 19.92 -10.61
C ALA A 71 0.87 19.68 -9.86
N VAL A 72 -0.28 19.77 -10.55
CA VAL A 72 -1.60 19.46 -9.97
C VAL A 72 -1.68 18.00 -9.53
N ILE A 73 -1.25 17.05 -10.38
CA ILE A 73 -1.24 15.63 -10.00
C ILE A 73 -0.31 15.37 -8.81
N GLN A 74 0.87 15.99 -8.76
CA GLN A 74 1.80 15.86 -7.64
C GLN A 74 1.18 16.39 -6.34
N GLN A 75 0.49 17.52 -6.39
CA GLN A 75 -0.19 18.07 -5.21
C GLN A 75 -1.30 17.13 -4.73
N LEU A 76 -2.10 16.58 -5.64
CA LEU A 76 -3.14 15.59 -5.32
C LEU A 76 -2.56 14.26 -4.84
N SER A 77 -1.34 13.93 -5.25
CA SER A 77 -0.69 12.70 -4.82
C SER A 77 -0.04 12.77 -3.46
N GLY A 78 0.00 13.94 -2.80
CA GLY A 78 0.64 14.11 -1.49
C GLY A 78 1.98 14.85 -1.56
N GLY A 79 2.26 15.54 -2.67
CA GLY A 79 3.39 16.47 -2.79
C GLY A 79 4.67 15.87 -3.37
N TRP A 80 5.76 16.60 -3.19
CA TRP A 80 7.10 16.33 -3.72
C TRP A 80 7.92 15.33 -2.89
N GLU A 81 7.39 14.91 -1.73
CA GLU A 81 8.00 13.84 -0.94
C GLU A 81 7.92 12.53 -1.74
N ALA A 82 9.10 11.99 -2.02
CA ALA A 82 9.30 10.86 -2.92
C ALA A 82 8.55 9.63 -2.42
N GLY A 83 7.44 9.29 -3.09
CA GLY A 83 6.63 8.12 -2.74
C GLY A 83 5.14 8.39 -2.60
N SER A 84 4.68 9.62 -2.88
CA SER A 84 3.29 10.00 -2.67
C SER A 84 2.33 9.23 -3.61
N LYS A 85 1.75 8.15 -3.07
CA LYS A 85 0.54 7.47 -3.56
C LYS A 85 -0.56 8.52 -3.55
N LEU A 86 -1.45 8.58 -4.55
CA LEU A 86 -2.68 9.39 -4.49
C LEU A 86 -3.31 9.32 -3.10
N SER A 87 -3.00 10.33 -2.27
CA SER A 87 -3.15 10.23 -0.83
C SER A 87 -4.63 10.26 -0.50
N GLY A 88 -5.10 9.16 0.07
CA GLY A 88 -6.27 9.06 0.95
C GLY A 88 -7.66 9.42 0.42
N THR A 89 -7.81 10.21 -0.65
CA THR A 89 -9.07 10.89 -0.93
C THR A 89 -9.58 10.74 -2.36
N VAL A 90 -8.67 10.51 -3.33
CA VAL A 90 -9.05 10.50 -4.76
C VAL A 90 -9.11 9.09 -5.33
N SER A 91 -8.00 8.32 -5.33
CA SER A 91 -7.99 6.89 -5.70
C SER A 91 -8.02 5.98 -4.48
N GLY A 92 -8.51 6.55 -3.38
CA GLY A 92 -8.64 6.02 -2.03
C GLY A 92 -9.47 4.74 -1.90
N GLU A 93 -10.37 4.49 -2.83
CA GLU A 93 -11.47 3.55 -2.55
C GLU A 93 -11.80 2.67 -3.75
N GLY A 94 -11.06 2.83 -4.86
CA GLY A 94 -11.36 2.18 -6.11
C GLY A 94 -10.59 2.78 -7.28
N PRO A 95 -10.88 2.33 -8.50
CA PRO A 95 -10.34 2.94 -9.71
C PRO A 95 -10.79 4.40 -9.84
N VAL A 96 -9.94 5.22 -10.44
CA VAL A 96 -10.23 6.63 -10.76
C VAL A 96 -9.99 6.88 -12.22
N ILE A 97 -10.89 7.63 -12.83
CA ILE A 97 -10.70 8.20 -14.16
C ILE A 97 -10.26 9.66 -13.99
N LEU A 98 -9.10 9.97 -14.53
CA LEU A 98 -8.58 11.33 -14.64
C LEU A 98 -8.82 11.81 -16.07
N ALA A 99 -9.38 12.99 -16.23
CA ALA A 99 -9.57 13.60 -17.55
C ALA A 99 -9.30 15.09 -17.48
N TRP A 100 -8.68 15.63 -18.51
CA TRP A 100 -8.40 17.04 -18.63
C TRP A 100 -9.35 17.70 -19.62
N ARG A 101 -9.60 18.98 -19.43
CA ARG A 101 -10.22 19.84 -20.42
C ARG A 101 -9.37 21.09 -20.56
N SER A 102 -8.92 21.33 -21.78
CA SER A 102 -8.29 22.60 -22.15
C SER A 102 -9.35 23.69 -22.30
N GLY A 103 -9.10 24.88 -21.74
CA GLY A 103 -9.97 26.05 -21.85
C GLY A 103 -10.20 26.77 -20.53
N GLY A 104 -10.64 28.03 -20.61
CA GLY A 104 -10.90 28.85 -19.42
C GLY A 104 -11.90 28.20 -18.47
N THR A 105 -11.48 27.96 -17.22
CA THR A 105 -12.32 27.40 -16.15
C THR A 105 -13.33 28.42 -15.63
N LEU A 106 -13.00 29.71 -15.74
CA LEU A 106 -13.82 30.83 -15.30
C LEU A 106 -14.03 31.80 -16.45
N ASP A 107 -15.29 32.20 -16.67
CA ASP A 107 -15.65 33.22 -17.64
C ASP A 107 -15.41 34.62 -17.05
N ILE A 108 -14.13 34.99 -16.89
CA ILE A 108 -13.72 36.29 -16.38
C ILE A 108 -13.18 37.10 -17.55
N ASP A 109 -13.84 38.18 -17.96
CA ASP A 109 -13.28 39.08 -18.97
C ASP A 109 -12.03 39.80 -18.41
N VAL A 110 -10.86 39.52 -18.99
CA VAL A 110 -9.56 40.10 -18.59
C VAL A 110 -9.05 41.10 -19.63
N GLY A 111 -9.88 41.49 -20.61
CA GLY A 111 -9.48 42.32 -21.74
C GLY A 111 -8.48 41.63 -22.69
N THR A 112 -7.88 42.39 -23.59
CA THR A 112 -7.07 41.87 -24.73
C THR A 112 -5.59 41.65 -24.42
N ARG A 113 -5.15 41.79 -23.17
CA ARG A 113 -3.72 41.76 -22.78
C ARG A 113 -3.29 40.55 -21.97
N VAL A 114 -4.19 39.59 -21.72
CA VAL A 114 -3.90 38.44 -20.88
C VAL A 114 -4.36 37.17 -21.57
N ASP A 115 -3.42 36.23 -21.78
CA ASP A 115 -3.75 34.89 -22.26
C ASP A 115 -4.50 34.14 -21.16
N LYS A 116 -5.76 33.74 -21.45
CA LYS A 116 -6.52 32.83 -20.59
C LYS A 116 -6.10 31.40 -20.87
N VAL A 117 -5.00 30.95 -20.27
CA VAL A 117 -4.63 29.53 -20.28
C VAL A 117 -5.24 28.89 -19.02
N GLY A 118 -6.26 28.07 -19.21
CA GLY A 118 -6.93 27.32 -18.15
C GLY A 118 -7.00 25.85 -18.51
N ASP A 119 -6.86 25.01 -17.50
CA ASP A 119 -7.09 23.58 -17.58
C ASP A 119 -8.02 23.18 -16.44
N THR A 120 -8.96 22.29 -16.72
CA THR A 120 -9.80 21.66 -15.70
C THR A 120 -9.43 20.18 -15.59
N LEU A 121 -9.11 19.74 -14.38
CA LEU A 121 -8.95 18.32 -14.06
C LEU A 121 -10.27 17.78 -13.51
N TYR A 122 -10.82 16.79 -14.20
CA TYR A 122 -11.89 15.95 -13.69
C TYR A 122 -11.29 14.73 -13.01
N VAL A 123 -11.71 14.52 -11.76
CA VAL A 123 -11.38 13.34 -10.96
C VAL A 123 -12.68 12.59 -10.72
N LEU A 124 -12.82 11.44 -11.39
CA LEU A 124 -14.06 10.67 -11.37
C LEU A 124 -13.80 9.33 -10.68
N PRO A 125 -14.28 9.13 -9.45
CA PRO A 125 -14.29 7.81 -8.82
C PRO A 125 -15.09 6.83 -9.67
N ALA A 126 -14.52 5.66 -9.91
CA ALA A 126 -15.17 4.57 -10.60
C ALA A 126 -15.32 3.38 -9.64
N ARG A 127 -16.25 2.47 -9.99
CA ARG A 127 -16.41 1.20 -9.28
C ARG A 127 -15.80 0.09 -10.12
N ALA A 128 -15.14 -0.85 -9.45
CA ALA A 128 -14.70 -2.10 -10.06
C ALA A 128 -15.54 -3.24 -9.50
N THR A 129 -16.12 -4.04 -10.39
CA THR A 129 -16.61 -5.37 -10.03
C THR A 129 -15.49 -6.34 -10.33
N VAL A 130 -15.10 -7.11 -9.31
CA VAL A 130 -14.07 -8.14 -9.43
C VAL A 130 -14.76 -9.48 -9.20
N ALA A 131 -14.44 -10.50 -9.99
CA ALA A 131 -15.06 -11.82 -9.85
C ALA A 131 -14.06 -12.92 -10.18
N GLY A 132 -14.22 -14.07 -9.55
CA GLY A 132 -13.35 -15.23 -9.75
C GLY A 132 -12.07 -15.16 -8.91
N ALA A 133 -11.04 -15.88 -9.34
CA ALA A 133 -9.77 -15.96 -8.62
C ALA A 133 -8.99 -14.65 -8.75
N VAL A 134 -8.56 -14.10 -7.62
CA VAL A 134 -7.91 -12.78 -7.53
C VAL A 134 -6.72 -12.80 -6.57
N VAL A 135 -5.84 -11.83 -6.77
CA VAL A 135 -4.72 -11.56 -5.88
C VAL A 135 -4.71 -10.06 -5.56
N PHE A 136 -4.77 -9.71 -4.28
CA PHE A 136 -4.54 -8.35 -3.79
C PHE A 136 -3.15 -8.28 -3.17
N ALA A 137 -2.30 -7.38 -3.65
CA ALA A 137 -0.95 -7.18 -3.12
C ALA A 137 -0.51 -5.73 -3.34
N GLY A 138 0.49 -5.28 -2.56
CA GLY A 138 1.04 -3.94 -2.67
C GLY A 138 -0.05 -2.87 -2.54
N ASP A 139 -0.15 -1.98 -3.52
CA ASP A 139 -1.14 -0.88 -3.50
C ASP A 139 -2.59 -1.28 -3.75
N LEU A 140 -2.85 -2.58 -4.00
CA LEU A 140 -4.20 -3.14 -3.96
C LEU A 140 -4.61 -3.58 -2.55
N LEU A 141 -3.71 -3.54 -1.58
CA LEU A 141 -4.01 -3.69 -0.15
C LEU A 141 -3.71 -2.38 0.56
N ARG A 142 -4.76 -1.77 1.08
CA ARG A 142 -4.67 -0.58 1.92
C ARG A 142 -4.30 -0.99 3.31
N HIS A 143 -3.68 -0.05 4.01
CA HIS A 143 -3.53 -0.14 5.44
C HIS A 143 -3.88 1.17 6.11
N SER A 144 -4.23 1.06 7.38
CA SER A 144 -4.40 2.21 8.27
C SER A 144 -3.97 1.80 9.67
N VAL A 145 -3.12 2.61 10.30
CA VAL A 145 -2.83 2.48 11.73
C VAL A 145 -4.09 2.84 12.53
N VAL A 146 -4.61 1.90 13.31
CA VAL A 146 -5.85 2.08 14.09
C VAL A 146 -5.60 2.24 15.59
N GLU A 147 -4.44 1.80 16.08
CA GLU A 147 -4.05 1.90 17.48
C GLU A 147 -2.52 1.87 17.60
N THR A 148 -1.98 2.59 18.58
CA THR A 148 -0.56 2.55 18.95
C THR A 148 -0.41 2.73 20.45
N SER A 149 0.54 2.03 21.06
CA SER A 149 0.95 2.23 22.46
C SER A 149 2.37 2.77 22.59
N ALA A 150 3.11 2.89 21.48
CA ALA A 150 4.46 3.42 21.48
C ALA A 150 4.46 4.95 21.57
N LEU A 151 5.46 5.50 22.28
CA LEU A 151 5.67 6.96 22.36
C LEU A 151 6.05 7.56 21.00
N GLU A 152 6.86 6.82 20.23
CA GLU A 152 7.28 7.19 18.89
C GLU A 152 6.73 6.17 17.90
N SER A 153 5.73 6.57 17.12
CA SER A 153 5.19 5.74 16.06
C SER A 153 4.62 6.61 14.95
N PHE A 154 4.99 6.32 13.70
CA PHE A 154 4.40 6.98 12.55
C PHE A 154 4.51 6.11 11.30
N GLU A 155 3.60 6.35 10.36
CA GLU A 155 3.59 5.76 9.03
C GLU A 155 4.26 6.73 8.04
N GLU A 156 5.10 6.20 7.15
CA GLU A 156 5.64 6.95 6.01
C GLU A 156 5.33 6.21 4.69
N PRO A 157 5.50 6.86 3.52
CA PRO A 157 5.32 6.18 2.24
C PRO A 157 6.21 4.94 2.10
N GLY A 158 5.61 3.76 2.33
CA GLY A 158 6.27 2.47 2.15
C GLY A 158 6.68 1.76 3.43
N GLY A 159 6.48 2.34 4.61
CA GLY A 159 6.85 1.68 5.87
C GLY A 159 6.33 2.37 7.12
N PHE A 160 6.80 1.87 8.26
CA PHE A 160 6.42 2.25 9.60
C PHE A 160 7.68 2.48 10.44
N TYR A 161 7.61 3.44 11.34
CA TYR A 161 8.53 3.56 12.46
C TYR A 161 7.82 3.19 13.73
N LEU A 162 8.46 2.38 14.56
CA LEU A 162 7.92 1.94 15.84
C LEU A 162 9.03 1.94 16.90
N GLY A 163 8.95 2.82 17.87
CA GLY A 163 9.68 2.69 19.14
C GLY A 163 9.14 1.54 19.98
N ARG A 164 9.68 1.31 21.17
CA ARG A 164 9.17 0.29 22.09
C ARG A 164 7.66 0.48 22.32
N GLY A 165 6.88 -0.57 22.09
CA GLY A 165 5.43 -0.53 22.14
C GLY A 165 4.76 -1.39 21.07
N THR A 166 3.48 -1.11 20.82
CA THR A 166 2.69 -1.80 19.80
C THR A 166 2.12 -0.85 18.77
N MET A 167 1.93 -1.35 17.55
CA MET A 167 1.21 -0.66 16.47
C MET A 167 0.24 -1.64 15.83
N THR A 168 -1.06 -1.32 15.86
CA THR A 168 -2.11 -2.10 15.22
C THR A 168 -2.49 -1.48 13.89
N VAL A 169 -2.49 -2.31 12.85
CA VAL A 169 -2.74 -1.91 11.47
C VAL A 169 -3.84 -2.78 10.86
N ASP A 170 -4.90 -2.14 10.38
CA ASP A 170 -5.94 -2.77 9.58
C ASP A 170 -5.48 -2.83 8.12
N TYR A 171 -5.62 -3.98 7.46
CA TYR A 171 -5.36 -4.18 6.04
C TYR A 171 -6.65 -4.54 5.30
N ARG A 172 -6.90 -3.93 4.13
CA ARG A 172 -8.11 -4.19 3.32
C ARG A 172 -7.85 -4.04 1.82
N PRO A 173 -8.42 -4.90 0.96
CA PRO A 173 -8.35 -4.71 -0.49
C PRO A 173 -8.98 -3.40 -0.98
N VAL A 174 -8.46 -2.86 -2.09
CA VAL A 174 -9.03 -1.67 -2.73
C VAL A 174 -10.28 -2.04 -3.54
N GLY A 175 -11.44 -1.64 -3.03
CA GLY A 175 -12.63 -1.32 -3.83
C GLY A 175 -13.10 -2.44 -4.76
N PHE A 176 -13.54 -3.57 -4.20
CA PHE A 176 -14.32 -4.57 -4.92
C PHE A 176 -15.69 -4.76 -4.26
N GLU A 177 -16.68 -5.14 -5.05
CA GLU A 177 -18.00 -5.56 -4.56
C GLU A 177 -18.07 -7.09 -4.57
N GLY A 178 -18.62 -7.71 -3.52
CA GLY A 178 -18.79 -9.16 -3.41
C GLY A 178 -18.29 -9.75 -2.09
N GLU A 179 -18.43 -11.06 -1.95
CA GLU A 179 -17.82 -11.81 -0.84
C GLU A 179 -16.48 -12.40 -1.28
N PHE A 180 -15.45 -12.22 -0.44
CA PHE A 180 -14.12 -12.75 -0.65
C PHE A 180 -13.89 -14.02 0.17
N GLU A 181 -13.64 -15.12 -0.53
CA GLU A 181 -13.19 -16.38 0.06
C GLU A 181 -11.67 -16.47 -0.03
N VAL A 182 -10.99 -16.28 1.09
CA VAL A 182 -9.53 -16.34 1.15
C VAL A 182 -9.02 -17.77 0.93
N THR A 183 -7.94 -17.88 0.17
CA THR A 183 -7.20 -19.13 -0.09
C THR A 183 -5.71 -19.01 0.24
N GLY A 184 -5.20 -17.79 0.46
CA GLY A 184 -3.83 -17.55 0.86
C GLY A 184 -3.63 -16.17 1.47
N LEU A 185 -2.82 -16.10 2.52
CA LEU A 185 -2.27 -14.86 3.06
C LEU A 185 -0.76 -15.07 3.20
N ALA A 186 0.02 -14.26 2.49
CA ALA A 186 1.47 -14.25 2.57
C ALA A 186 1.99 -12.90 3.07
N LEU A 187 3.01 -12.95 3.93
CA LEU A 187 3.60 -11.81 4.63
C LEU A 187 5.12 -11.82 4.49
N SER A 188 5.73 -10.64 4.51
CA SER A 188 7.19 -10.46 4.62
C SER A 188 7.50 -9.13 5.28
N LEU A 189 8.44 -9.12 6.22
CA LEU A 189 8.97 -7.91 6.82
C LEU A 189 10.28 -7.51 6.16
N ALA A 190 10.45 -6.22 5.91
CA ALA A 190 11.65 -5.64 5.33
C ALA A 190 12.05 -4.37 6.09
N GLN A 191 13.34 -4.03 6.09
CA GLN A 191 13.86 -2.75 6.64
C GLN A 191 14.45 -1.88 5.52
N ASP A 192 13.76 -1.84 4.39
CA ASP A 192 14.06 -1.03 3.20
C ASP A 192 12.85 -1.13 2.26
N ARG A 193 13.01 -0.69 1.00
CA ARG A 193 12.02 -0.80 -0.06
C ARG A 193 11.43 -2.20 -0.16
N ALA A 194 10.12 -2.23 -0.04
CA ALA A 194 9.33 -3.43 -0.22
C ALA A 194 9.55 -4.02 -1.62
N ARG A 195 9.85 -5.32 -1.69
CA ARG A 195 9.84 -6.09 -2.93
C ARG A 195 8.47 -6.75 -3.08
N PRO A 196 7.94 -6.94 -4.29
CA PRO A 196 6.73 -7.73 -4.46
C PRO A 196 6.97 -9.15 -3.92
N LEU A 197 6.02 -9.65 -3.12
CA LEU A 197 6.01 -11.05 -2.71
C LEU A 197 5.76 -11.93 -3.94
N VAL A 198 6.72 -12.79 -4.24
CA VAL A 198 6.66 -13.79 -5.32
C VAL A 198 6.77 -15.20 -4.74
N GLY A 199 6.04 -16.14 -5.33
CA GLY A 199 6.02 -17.54 -4.89
C GLY A 199 5.09 -17.80 -3.70
N GLU A 200 5.17 -19.03 -3.16
CA GLU A 200 4.23 -19.53 -2.15
C GLU A 200 4.65 -19.22 -0.70
N GLY A 201 5.90 -18.81 -0.45
CA GLY A 201 6.42 -18.55 0.91
C GLY A 201 6.58 -19.82 1.76
N GLU A 202 7.26 -19.71 2.90
CA GLU A 202 7.35 -20.80 3.88
C GLU A 202 6.09 -20.84 4.76
N PRO A 203 5.48 -22.00 5.02
CA PRO A 203 4.35 -22.09 5.94
C PRO A 203 4.70 -21.54 7.32
N LEU A 204 3.83 -20.69 7.86
CA LEU A 204 4.00 -20.06 9.15
C LEU A 204 2.72 -20.25 9.97
N ALA A 205 2.88 -20.89 11.13
CA ALA A 205 1.82 -21.13 12.09
C ALA A 205 2.02 -20.22 13.31
N PRO A 206 0.94 -19.87 14.04
CA PRO A 206 1.06 -19.14 15.30
C PRO A 206 1.90 -19.94 16.30
N LEU A 207 2.52 -19.25 17.25
CA LEU A 207 3.20 -19.89 18.37
C LEU A 207 2.24 -20.83 19.12
N PRO A 208 2.74 -21.93 19.71
CA PRO A 208 1.94 -22.78 20.59
C PRO A 208 1.29 -21.97 21.71
N GLU A 209 0.15 -22.43 22.22
CA GLU A 209 -0.63 -21.71 23.23
C GLU A 209 0.18 -21.29 24.45
N ALA A 210 1.04 -22.18 24.96
CA ALA A 210 1.89 -21.90 26.11
C ALA A 210 2.88 -20.75 25.85
N ALA A 211 3.33 -20.59 24.61
CA ALA A 211 4.28 -19.56 24.21
C ALA A 211 3.60 -18.25 23.73
N GLN A 212 2.27 -18.14 23.80
CA GLN A 212 1.57 -16.90 23.45
C GLN A 212 1.78 -15.85 24.56
N PRO A 213 2.10 -14.59 24.22
CA PRO A 213 2.21 -13.54 25.22
C PRO A 213 0.85 -13.19 25.84
N ASP A 214 0.89 -12.48 26.97
CA ASP A 214 -0.31 -11.88 27.56
C ASP A 214 -0.97 -10.93 26.55
N GLN A 215 -2.29 -11.01 26.43
CA GLN A 215 -3.08 -10.19 25.52
C GLN A 215 -3.09 -8.71 25.92
N GLU A 216 -3.03 -8.45 27.23
CA GLU A 216 -3.07 -7.12 27.84
C GLU A 216 -1.66 -6.53 28.04
N ASP A 217 -0.64 -7.39 28.15
CA ASP A 217 0.77 -7.00 28.18
C ASP A 217 1.58 -7.73 27.10
N PRO A 218 1.41 -7.36 25.81
CA PRO A 218 2.16 -7.97 24.73
C PRO A 218 3.66 -7.62 24.78
N LEU A 219 4.08 -6.67 25.63
CA LEU A 219 5.48 -6.27 25.76
C LEU A 219 6.26 -7.14 26.75
N ALA A 220 5.56 -7.89 27.61
CA ALA A 220 6.19 -8.89 28.45
C ALA A 220 6.95 -9.89 27.58
N GLU A 221 8.20 -10.17 27.96
CA GLU A 221 8.93 -11.29 27.38
C GLU A 221 8.38 -12.59 27.96
N PRO A 222 8.16 -13.63 27.13
CA PRO A 222 7.79 -14.94 27.66
C PRO A 222 8.89 -15.45 28.59
N ASP A 223 8.50 -16.03 29.73
CA ASP A 223 9.44 -16.54 30.73
C ASP A 223 10.39 -17.57 30.08
N PRO A 224 11.72 -17.33 30.07
CA PRO A 224 12.68 -18.23 29.43
C PRO A 224 12.77 -19.62 30.08
N THR A 225 12.04 -19.85 31.18
CA THR A 225 11.97 -21.16 31.85
C THR A 225 10.90 -22.10 31.31
N GLU A 226 10.06 -21.66 30.36
CA GLU A 226 9.14 -22.56 29.66
C GLU A 226 9.84 -23.37 28.55
N PRO A 227 9.66 -24.70 28.50
CA PRO A 227 10.34 -25.56 27.53
C PRO A 227 9.83 -25.28 26.11
N GLY A 228 10.55 -24.45 25.37
CA GLY A 228 10.23 -24.07 23.99
C GLY A 228 10.92 -22.79 23.51
N SER A 229 11.36 -21.91 24.43
CA SER A 229 12.19 -20.75 24.09
C SER A 229 13.61 -21.19 23.80
N GLY A 230 13.84 -21.66 22.57
CA GLY A 230 15.17 -21.92 22.05
C GLY A 230 15.98 -20.63 22.00
N GLN A 231 16.57 -20.23 23.12
CA GLN A 231 17.67 -19.30 23.14
C GLN A 231 18.78 -19.97 22.33
N PRO A 232 19.26 -19.38 21.22
CA PRO A 232 20.41 -19.91 20.52
C PRO A 232 21.55 -19.98 21.54
N PRO A 233 22.33 -21.08 21.58
CA PRO A 233 23.51 -21.10 22.41
C PRO A 233 24.39 -19.91 22.00
N GLU A 234 24.74 -19.06 22.95
CA GLU A 234 25.75 -18.02 22.76
C GLU A 234 27.05 -18.70 22.35
N ASP A 235 27.35 -18.74 21.05
CA ASP A 235 28.61 -19.27 20.55
C ASP A 235 29.69 -18.20 20.78
N PRO A 236 30.69 -18.42 21.66
CA PRO A 236 31.59 -17.35 22.13
C PRO A 236 32.64 -16.92 21.10
N LEU A 237 32.50 -17.30 19.82
CA LEU A 237 33.60 -17.31 18.86
C LEU A 237 33.23 -16.81 17.44
N ASP A 238 32.41 -15.76 17.32
CA ASP A 238 32.31 -15.04 16.03
C ASP A 238 32.96 -13.64 16.09
N PRO A 239 34.28 -13.52 15.82
CA PRO A 239 35.03 -12.28 15.98
C PRO A 239 35.06 -11.37 14.74
N GLU A 240 34.20 -11.57 13.73
CA GLU A 240 34.15 -10.70 12.55
C GLU A 240 32.71 -10.35 12.11
N GLY A 241 32.14 -9.29 12.70
CA GLY A 241 31.23 -8.41 11.97
C GLY A 241 29.93 -9.02 11.44
N ALA A 242 29.26 -9.88 12.21
CA ALA A 242 27.83 -10.10 12.03
C ALA A 242 27.15 -8.74 12.21
N PHE A 243 26.70 -8.13 11.11
CA PHE A 243 25.73 -7.05 11.15
C PHE A 243 24.62 -7.54 12.06
N GLU A 244 24.46 -6.92 13.24
CA GLU A 244 23.36 -7.21 14.15
C GLU A 244 22.10 -7.36 13.30
N GLU A 245 21.48 -8.55 13.33
CA GLU A 245 20.22 -8.78 12.62
C GLU A 245 19.22 -7.79 13.20
N ALA A 246 19.13 -6.61 12.60
CA ALA A 246 18.41 -5.51 13.21
C ALA A 246 16.99 -5.98 13.51
N GLU A 247 16.67 -5.93 14.81
CA GLU A 247 15.57 -6.68 15.39
C GLU A 247 14.26 -6.16 14.79
N LEU A 248 13.56 -7.04 14.08
CA LEU A 248 12.25 -6.74 13.52
C LEU A 248 11.19 -6.83 14.63
N PRO A 249 10.12 -6.01 14.58
CA PRO A 249 8.98 -6.19 15.47
C PRO A 249 8.40 -7.60 15.35
N ARG A 250 7.93 -8.15 16.48
CA ARG A 250 7.13 -9.39 16.43
C ARG A 250 5.81 -9.10 15.73
N LEU A 251 5.31 -10.10 15.02
CA LEU A 251 4.06 -10.03 14.28
C LEU A 251 2.99 -10.83 15.01
N GLN A 252 1.86 -10.18 15.27
CA GLN A 252 0.64 -10.82 15.75
C GLN A 252 -0.48 -10.62 14.73
N LEU A 253 -1.28 -11.66 14.47
CA LEU A 253 -2.52 -11.54 13.70
C LEU A 253 -3.73 -11.65 14.61
N PHE A 254 -4.75 -10.85 14.34
CA PHE A 254 -6.01 -10.96 15.06
C PHE A 254 -6.77 -12.20 14.57
N ASP A 255 -6.91 -13.18 15.45
CA ASP A 255 -7.71 -14.36 15.23
C ASP A 255 -9.19 -14.03 15.46
N ARG A 256 -9.96 -14.05 14.38
CA ARG A 256 -11.37 -13.69 14.39
C ARG A 256 -12.26 -14.79 14.98
N VAL A 257 -11.75 -16.03 15.04
CA VAL A 257 -12.47 -17.18 15.59
C VAL A 257 -12.34 -17.19 17.11
N ALA A 258 -11.13 -17.00 17.64
CA ALA A 258 -10.92 -16.95 19.09
C ALA A 258 -11.10 -15.55 19.70
N GLY A 259 -11.13 -14.49 18.88
CA GLY A 259 -11.29 -13.10 19.34
C GLY A 259 -10.08 -12.55 20.08
N ARG A 260 -8.86 -12.95 19.69
CA ARG A 260 -7.61 -12.56 20.37
C ARG A 260 -6.44 -12.46 19.40
N TRP A 261 -5.31 -11.94 19.88
CA TRP A 261 -4.07 -11.86 19.11
C TRP A 261 -3.27 -13.15 19.22
N LEU A 262 -2.76 -13.61 18.08
CA LEU A 262 -1.84 -14.73 18.02
C LEU A 262 -0.49 -14.25 17.49
N GLU A 263 0.54 -14.37 18.31
CA GLU A 263 1.93 -14.13 17.94
C GLU A 263 2.48 -15.30 17.12
N PHE A 264 3.39 -14.97 16.19
CA PHE A 264 4.08 -15.90 15.32
C PHE A 264 5.59 -15.87 15.60
N GLU A 265 6.29 -16.91 15.14
CA GLU A 265 7.75 -16.95 15.15
C GLU A 265 8.34 -15.67 14.50
N PRO A 266 9.51 -15.20 14.98
CA PRO A 266 10.12 -13.98 14.45
C PRO A 266 10.40 -14.13 12.96
N LEU A 267 9.97 -13.13 12.19
CA LEU A 267 10.13 -13.16 10.74
C LEU A 267 11.56 -12.79 10.36
N THR A 268 12.20 -13.65 9.58
CA THR A 268 13.45 -13.31 8.90
C THR A 268 13.22 -12.20 7.87
N ARG A 269 14.09 -11.19 7.87
CA ARG A 269 14.04 -10.07 6.92
C ARG A 269 13.99 -10.56 5.47
N PHE A 270 13.10 -9.97 4.68
CA PHE A 270 12.85 -10.26 3.26
C PHE A 270 12.36 -11.69 2.94
N LYS A 271 12.17 -12.54 3.94
CA LYS A 271 11.67 -13.89 3.73
C LYS A 271 10.15 -13.86 3.68
N ALA A 272 9.60 -14.49 2.64
CA ALA A 272 8.17 -14.64 2.46
C ALA A 272 7.65 -15.82 3.26
N TYR A 273 6.57 -15.58 4.01
CA TYR A 273 5.87 -16.58 4.81
C TYR A 273 4.41 -16.68 4.39
N ARG A 274 3.84 -17.89 4.39
CA ARG A 274 2.42 -18.15 4.13
C ARG A 274 1.73 -18.58 5.41
N ILE A 275 0.72 -17.81 5.79
CA ILE A 275 -0.04 -18.06 7.02
C ILE A 275 -0.88 -19.33 6.86
N ALA A 276 -0.71 -20.26 7.79
CA ALA A 276 -1.54 -21.45 7.87
C ALA A 276 -2.98 -21.07 8.32
N GLY A 277 -3.99 -21.58 7.62
CA GLY A 277 -5.40 -21.30 7.91
C GLY A 277 -5.78 -19.81 7.79
N PRO A 278 -5.57 -19.16 6.62
CA PRO A 278 -5.79 -17.72 6.46
C PRO A 278 -7.24 -17.28 6.73
N GLU A 279 -8.22 -18.17 6.56
CA GLU A 279 -9.65 -17.93 6.84
C GLU A 279 -9.94 -17.58 8.30
N ARG A 280 -9.03 -17.92 9.21
CA ARG A 280 -9.11 -17.56 10.63
C ARG A 280 -8.84 -16.08 10.87
N TYR A 281 -8.05 -15.44 10.01
CA TYR A 281 -7.55 -14.08 10.18
C TYR A 281 -8.19 -13.07 9.23
N VAL A 282 -8.63 -13.52 8.06
CA VAL A 282 -9.21 -12.69 7.00
C VAL A 282 -10.73 -12.77 7.03
N ASP A 283 -11.40 -11.63 6.85
CA ASP A 283 -12.86 -11.54 6.75
C ASP A 283 -13.41 -11.64 5.32
N ALA A 284 -14.74 -11.69 5.19
CA ALA A 284 -15.41 -11.79 3.90
C ALA A 284 -15.22 -10.55 3.00
N SER A 285 -14.70 -9.44 3.53
CA SER A 285 -14.27 -8.29 2.73
C SER A 285 -12.79 -8.37 2.31
N GLY A 286 -12.09 -9.45 2.68
CA GLY A 286 -10.65 -9.58 2.53
C GLY A 286 -9.85 -8.78 3.57
N GLY A 287 -10.52 -8.21 4.57
CA GLY A 287 -9.91 -7.44 5.64
C GLY A 287 -9.22 -8.32 6.67
N PHE A 288 -8.06 -7.90 7.17
CA PHE A 288 -7.37 -8.54 8.28
C PHE A 288 -6.61 -7.52 9.11
N ARG A 289 -6.17 -7.91 10.31
CA ARG A 289 -5.50 -7.00 11.24
C ARG A 289 -4.19 -7.59 11.73
N VAL A 290 -3.18 -6.73 11.75
CA VAL A 290 -1.83 -7.04 12.23
C VAL A 290 -1.52 -6.15 13.42
N ARG A 291 -0.89 -6.69 14.46
CA ARG A 291 -0.26 -5.92 15.52
C ARG A 291 1.23 -6.19 15.49
N PHE A 292 2.01 -5.14 15.33
CA PHE A 292 3.46 -5.15 15.47
C PHE A 292 3.82 -4.89 16.92
N VAL A 293 4.74 -5.67 17.47
CA VAL A 293 5.20 -5.54 18.86
C VAL A 293 6.70 -5.33 18.85
N ASN A 294 7.14 -4.11 19.15
CA ASN A 294 8.55 -3.81 19.33
C ASN A 294 8.89 -3.86 20.83
N ARG A 295 9.67 -4.88 21.22
CA ARG A 295 10.14 -5.06 22.61
C ARG A 295 11.52 -4.42 22.83
N PHE A 296 12.16 -3.94 21.78
CA PHE A 296 13.55 -3.50 21.78
C PHE A 296 13.68 -1.97 21.83
N GLY A 297 14.88 -1.49 22.17
CA GLY A 297 15.29 -0.09 22.03
C GLY A 297 14.43 0.91 22.80
N GLU A 298 14.75 1.18 24.07
CA GLU A 298 14.05 2.22 24.86
C GLU A 298 14.17 3.63 24.25
N GLN A 299 15.17 3.88 23.40
CA GLN A 299 15.50 5.21 22.86
C GLN A 299 15.55 5.28 21.32
N SER A 300 15.18 4.22 20.60
CA SER A 300 15.23 4.22 19.13
C SER A 300 14.02 3.53 18.51
N SER A 301 13.44 4.16 17.50
CA SER A 301 12.42 3.56 16.63
C SER A 301 13.07 2.63 15.60
N VAL A 302 12.40 1.51 15.31
CA VAL A 302 12.77 0.64 14.19
C VAL A 302 11.93 1.00 12.96
N TYR A 303 12.61 1.18 11.83
CA TYR A 303 11.96 1.30 10.54
C TYR A 303 11.70 -0.09 9.95
N PHE A 304 10.49 -0.33 9.45
CA PHE A 304 10.15 -1.57 8.75
C PHE A 304 8.98 -1.38 7.79
N SER A 305 8.83 -2.30 6.85
CA SER A 305 7.67 -2.39 5.96
C SER A 305 7.09 -3.80 5.99
N LEU A 306 5.76 -3.90 5.95
CA LEU A 306 5.07 -5.17 5.76
C LEU A 306 4.61 -5.29 4.30
N GLN A 307 5.12 -6.31 3.63
CA GLN A 307 4.57 -6.77 2.36
C GLN A 307 3.47 -7.78 2.63
N THR A 308 2.36 -7.63 1.93
CA THR A 308 1.20 -8.50 2.04
C THR A 308 0.75 -8.95 0.66
N ARG A 309 0.33 -10.21 0.57
CA ARG A 309 -0.28 -10.80 -0.61
C ARG A 309 -1.45 -11.66 -0.17
N LEU A 310 -2.63 -11.30 -0.63
CA LEU A 310 -3.90 -11.94 -0.29
C LEU A 310 -4.45 -12.60 -1.56
N GLU A 311 -4.70 -13.90 -1.50
CA GLU A 311 -5.21 -14.71 -2.60
C GLU A 311 -6.57 -15.27 -2.25
N GLY A 312 -7.50 -15.29 -3.20
CA GLY A 312 -8.84 -15.81 -2.95
C GLY A 312 -9.76 -15.73 -4.15
N THR A 313 -11.04 -15.95 -3.91
CA THR A 313 -12.10 -15.86 -4.91
C THR A 313 -13.13 -14.82 -4.51
N VAL A 314 -13.47 -13.90 -5.41
CA VAL A 314 -14.60 -12.97 -5.24
C VAL A 314 -15.86 -13.56 -5.89
N ARG A 315 -16.96 -13.59 -5.15
CA ARG A 315 -18.29 -14.04 -5.59
C ARG A 315 -19.32 -12.91 -5.57
#